data_AF-B9AG93-F1
#
_entry.id   AF-B9AG93-F1
#
_cell.length_a   1.000
_cell.length_b   1.000
_cell.length_c   1.000
_cell.angle_alpha   90.00
_cell.angle_beta   90.00
_cell.angle_gamma   90.00
#
_symmetry.space_group_name_H-M   'P 1'
#
loop_
_entity.id
_entity.type
_entity.pdbx_description
1 polymer ?
#
loop_
_entity_poly.entity_id
_entity_poly.type
_entity_poly.pdbx_seq_one_letter_code
_entity_poly.pdbx_strand_id
1 'polypeptide(L)'
;MLFDLKYIIQKDNLFVIQRKINDVLVTFGCFETLDEAISYRNELDRDGWPIRINKGEKDFFNNNSFSSQTIPNNVVYFQILDIYDSINLISEPKVPFPQADNFDIFLKICENLYKNGPLTKRNFLEVFAIKPRQYNFYISAGLYLGLLEKCNYYNKLSNLGVEIFSLDNDERNLEIVRLILKHKPFYDVFEECLKKDKIPSADTIFRILKDNELYNINSDVTLKRRSQTVRSWIGWIIKLYD
;
A
#
# COMPACT_ATOMS: atom_id res chain seq x y z
N MET A 1 -35.75 -24.77 -1.63
CA MET A 1 -35.15 -23.85 -2.60
C MET A 1 -33.68 -24.20 -2.70
N LEU A 2 -33.19 -24.58 -3.88
CA LEU A 2 -31.75 -24.71 -4.11
C LEU A 2 -31.18 -23.29 -4.14
N PHE A 3 -30.43 -22.91 -3.11
CA PHE A 3 -29.71 -21.64 -3.14
C PHE A 3 -28.61 -21.75 -4.20
N ASP A 4 -28.67 -20.90 -5.23
CA ASP A 4 -27.59 -20.80 -6.20
C ASP A 4 -26.36 -20.26 -5.47
N LEU A 5 -25.31 -21.07 -5.35
CA LEU A 5 -24.04 -20.72 -4.69
C LEU A 5 -22.97 -20.26 -5.68
N LYS A 6 -23.38 -19.93 -6.92
CA LYS A 6 -22.44 -19.44 -7.92
C LYS A 6 -21.63 -18.27 -7.39
N TYR A 7 -20.33 -18.33 -7.63
CA TYR A 7 -19.32 -17.38 -7.18
C TYR A 7 -19.03 -17.39 -5.67
N ILE A 8 -19.73 -18.18 -4.86
CA ILE A 8 -19.46 -18.30 -3.41
C ILE A 8 -18.65 -19.58 -3.16
N ILE A 9 -17.51 -19.44 -2.51
CA ILE A 9 -16.59 -20.52 -2.17
C ILE A 9 -16.42 -20.54 -0.66
N GLN A 10 -16.61 -21.69 -0.02
CA GLN A 10 -16.30 -21.85 1.39
C GLN A 10 -14.79 -22.08 1.55
N LYS A 11 -14.12 -21.22 2.31
CA LYS A 11 -12.71 -21.37 2.70
C LYS A 11 -12.65 -21.27 4.23
N ASP A 12 -12.19 -22.33 4.87
CA ASP A 12 -12.23 -22.48 6.33
C ASP A 12 -13.63 -22.23 6.90
N ASN A 13 -13.77 -21.23 7.79
CA ASN A 13 -15.03 -20.83 8.42
C ASN A 13 -15.70 -19.64 7.71
N LEU A 14 -15.29 -19.28 6.49
CA LEU A 14 -15.79 -18.11 5.75
C LEU A 14 -16.36 -18.48 4.38
N PHE A 15 -17.26 -17.63 3.90
CA PHE A 15 -17.86 -17.66 2.57
C PHE A 15 -17.29 -16.52 1.73
N VAL A 16 -16.51 -16.86 0.70
CA VAL A 16 -15.78 -15.93 -0.16
C VAL A 16 -16.47 -15.81 -1.51
N ILE A 17 -16.79 -14.60 -1.94
CA ILE A 17 -17.35 -14.35 -3.28
C ILE A 17 -16.20 -14.08 -4.25
N GLN A 18 -15.97 -14.97 -5.21
CA GLN A 18 -14.98 -14.82 -6.27
C GLN A 18 -15.59 -15.05 -7.65
N ARG A 19 -15.25 -14.20 -8.61
CA ARG A 19 -15.66 -14.36 -10.01
C ARG A 19 -14.51 -14.09 -10.96
N LYS A 20 -14.38 -14.93 -11.99
CA LYS A 20 -13.42 -14.75 -13.07
C LYS A 20 -13.96 -13.72 -14.06
N ILE A 21 -13.20 -12.65 -14.29
CA ILE A 21 -13.54 -11.54 -15.19
C ILE A 21 -12.29 -11.19 -16.01
N ASN A 22 -12.41 -11.19 -17.34
CA ASN A 22 -11.28 -10.96 -18.26
C ASN A 22 -10.05 -11.81 -17.92
N ASP A 23 -10.30 -13.09 -17.64
CA ASP A 23 -9.32 -14.08 -17.21
C ASP A 23 -8.64 -13.88 -15.85
N VAL A 24 -8.99 -12.82 -15.11
CA VAL A 24 -8.51 -12.55 -13.75
C VAL A 24 -9.53 -13.03 -12.72
N LEU A 25 -9.10 -13.75 -11.69
CA LEU A 25 -9.96 -14.10 -10.55
C LEU A 25 -10.05 -12.89 -9.63
N VAL A 26 -11.25 -12.37 -9.40
CA VAL A 26 -11.50 -11.20 -8.55
C VAL A 26 -12.31 -11.61 -7.33
N THR A 27 -11.87 -11.21 -6.14
CA THR A 27 -12.58 -11.41 -4.86
C THR A 27 -13.43 -10.17 -4.57
N PHE A 28 -14.72 -10.37 -4.28
CA PHE A 28 -15.69 -9.30 -4.05
C PHE A 28 -16.09 -9.13 -2.57
N GLY A 29 -15.92 -10.17 -1.75
CA GLY A 29 -16.23 -10.09 -0.32
C GLY A 29 -16.06 -11.43 0.38
N CYS A 30 -15.90 -11.38 1.70
CA CYS A 30 -15.80 -12.54 2.60
C CYS A 30 -16.78 -12.36 3.75
N PHE A 31 -17.55 -13.40 4.07
CA PHE A 31 -18.62 -13.34 5.05
C PHE A 31 -18.53 -14.52 6.02
N GLU A 32 -18.89 -14.28 7.28
CA GLU A 32 -18.92 -15.33 8.31
C GLU A 32 -20.11 -16.28 8.10
N THR A 33 -21.17 -15.77 7.49
CA THR A 33 -22.39 -16.54 7.23
C THR A 33 -22.68 -16.67 5.75
N LEU A 34 -23.31 -17.78 5.39
CA LEU A 34 -23.71 -18.04 4.01
C LEU A 34 -24.79 -17.06 3.54
N ASP A 35 -25.69 -16.65 4.45
CA ASP A 35 -26.79 -15.74 4.12
C ASP A 35 -26.30 -14.35 3.74
N GLU A 36 -25.29 -13.82 4.45
CA GLU A 36 -24.65 -12.55 4.11
C GLU A 36 -23.94 -12.64 2.75
N ALA A 37 -23.20 -13.71 2.50
CA ALA A 37 -22.56 -13.94 1.20
C ALA A 37 -23.58 -14.03 0.06
N ILE A 38 -24.70 -14.71 0.28
CA ILE A 38 -25.80 -14.79 -0.69
C ILE A 38 -26.40 -13.41 -0.95
N SER A 39 -26.68 -12.64 0.11
CA SER A 39 -27.28 -11.30 0.00
C SER A 39 -26.38 -10.37 -0.79
N TYR A 40 -25.09 -10.32 -0.46
CA TYR A 40 -24.14 -9.45 -1.13
C TYR A 40 -23.86 -9.88 -2.58
N ARG A 41 -23.75 -11.19 -2.84
CA ARG A 41 -23.65 -11.69 -4.22
C ARG A 41 -24.87 -11.31 -5.06
N ASN A 42 -26.07 -11.35 -4.49
CA ASN A 42 -27.29 -10.95 -5.18
C ASN A 42 -27.30 -9.44 -5.50
N GLU A 43 -26.67 -8.61 -4.67
CA GLU A 43 -26.43 -7.19 -4.98
C GLU A 43 -25.48 -7.04 -6.16
N LEU A 44 -24.35 -7.76 -6.16
CA LEU A 44 -23.42 -7.75 -7.30
C LEU A 44 -24.09 -8.20 -8.60
N ASP A 45 -24.95 -9.22 -8.55
CA ASP A 45 -25.74 -9.66 -9.72
C ASP A 45 -26.67 -8.55 -10.24
N ARG A 46 -27.30 -7.77 -9.35
CA ARG A 46 -28.15 -6.63 -9.73
C ARG A 46 -27.32 -5.47 -10.30
N ASP A 47 -26.15 -5.22 -9.73
CA ASP A 47 -25.29 -4.09 -10.08
C ASP A 47 -24.34 -4.41 -11.25
N GLY A 48 -24.49 -5.58 -11.86
CA GLY A 48 -23.72 -5.99 -13.03
C GLY A 48 -22.26 -6.34 -12.73
N TRP A 49 -21.95 -6.67 -11.48
CA TRP A 49 -20.61 -6.98 -10.97
C TRP A 49 -19.64 -5.83 -11.22
N PRO A 50 -19.83 -4.69 -10.54
CA PRO A 50 -19.07 -3.47 -10.81
C PRO A 50 -17.58 -3.76 -10.65
N ILE A 51 -16.89 -3.68 -11.78
CA ILE A 51 -15.47 -3.94 -11.85
C ILE A 51 -14.75 -2.61 -11.64
N ARG A 52 -14.05 -2.42 -10.52
CA ARG A 52 -12.95 -1.44 -10.50
C ARG A 52 -11.71 -2.08 -11.13
N ILE A 53 -11.71 -2.22 -12.46
CA ILE A 53 -10.48 -2.46 -13.21
C ILE A 53 -10.05 -1.10 -13.74
N ASN A 54 -8.89 -0.64 -13.29
CA ASN A 54 -8.18 0.51 -13.83
C ASN A 54 -8.10 0.43 -15.36
N LYS A 55 -8.94 1.20 -16.04
CA LYS A 55 -8.67 1.83 -17.33
C LYS A 55 -9.59 3.03 -17.42
N GLY A 56 -8.98 4.21 -17.50
CA GLY A 56 -9.69 5.48 -17.40
C GLY A 56 -10.88 5.55 -18.35
N GLU A 57 -12.06 5.74 -17.78
CA GLU A 57 -13.19 6.40 -18.43
C GLU A 57 -14.06 7.00 -17.32
N LYS A 58 -14.26 8.32 -17.45
CA LYS A 58 -15.23 9.09 -16.66
C LYS A 58 -16.64 8.69 -17.09
N ASP A 59 -17.57 8.89 -16.16
CA ASP A 59 -19.03 8.98 -16.38
C ASP A 59 -19.82 7.67 -16.29
N PHE A 60 -20.02 7.17 -15.07
CA PHE A 60 -21.31 6.62 -14.60
C PHE A 60 -21.35 6.78 -13.07
N PHE A 61 -22.44 7.28 -12.50
CA PHE A 61 -22.65 7.69 -11.09
C PHE A 61 -22.27 9.14 -10.73
N ASN A 62 -22.81 10.11 -11.48
CA ASN A 62 -23.33 11.31 -10.83
C ASN A 62 -24.79 11.03 -10.48
N ASN A 63 -25.16 11.31 -9.23
CA ASN A 63 -26.50 11.15 -8.61
C ASN A 63 -26.73 9.81 -7.90
N ASN A 64 -26.03 9.61 -6.79
CA ASN A 64 -26.71 9.47 -5.50
C ASN A 64 -25.70 9.66 -4.38
N SER A 65 -26.09 10.47 -3.41
CA SER A 65 -25.44 10.66 -2.12
C SER A 65 -25.39 9.33 -1.36
N PHE A 66 -24.41 8.49 -1.66
CA PHE A 66 -23.97 7.42 -0.79
C PHE A 66 -22.90 8.01 0.13
N SER A 67 -23.28 8.17 1.39
CA SER A 67 -22.38 8.46 2.50
C SER A 67 -21.10 7.63 2.40
N SER A 68 -19.94 8.27 2.58
CA SER A 68 -18.64 7.60 2.77
C SER A 68 -18.77 6.46 3.78
N GLN A 69 -18.96 5.24 3.30
CA GLN A 69 -18.89 4.04 4.11
C GLN A 69 -17.44 3.58 4.09
N THR A 70 -16.81 3.60 5.26
CA THR A 70 -15.47 3.07 5.49
C THR A 70 -15.43 1.60 5.05
N ILE A 71 -14.45 1.20 4.24
CA ILE A 71 -14.26 -0.20 3.87
C ILE A 71 -13.99 -1.01 5.16
N PRO A 72 -14.70 -2.12 5.41
CA PRO A 72 -14.44 -2.96 6.57
C PRO A 72 -12.98 -3.46 6.61
N ASN A 73 -12.36 -3.42 7.79
CA ASN A 73 -10.95 -3.81 8.00
C ASN A 73 -10.60 -5.20 7.43
N ASN A 74 -11.51 -6.17 7.53
CA ASN A 74 -11.33 -7.51 6.98
C ASN A 74 -11.19 -7.51 5.44
N VAL A 75 -11.89 -6.62 4.73
CA VAL A 75 -11.78 -6.48 3.28
C VAL A 75 -10.40 -5.92 2.90
N VAL A 76 -9.93 -4.90 3.60
CA VAL A 76 -8.60 -4.30 3.37
C VAL A 76 -7.48 -5.31 3.63
N TYR A 77 -7.61 -6.13 4.68
CA TYR A 77 -6.67 -7.21 4.97
C TYR A 77 -6.54 -8.19 3.80
N PHE A 78 -7.65 -8.70 3.27
CA PHE A 78 -7.62 -9.64 2.13
C PHE A 78 -7.06 -9.00 0.86
N GLN A 79 -7.36 -7.72 0.59
CA GLN A 79 -6.76 -7.01 -0.54
C GLN A 79 -5.23 -6.90 -0.41
N ILE A 80 -4.72 -6.67 0.79
CA ILE A 80 -3.28 -6.62 1.06
C ILE A 80 -2.66 -8.02 0.95
N LEU A 81 -3.35 -9.08 1.38
CA LEU A 81 -2.90 -10.46 1.14
C LEU A 81 -2.84 -10.79 -0.35
N ASP A 82 -3.87 -10.43 -1.13
CA ASP A 82 -3.88 -10.63 -2.58
C ASP A 82 -2.72 -9.85 -3.24
N ILE A 83 -2.39 -8.65 -2.76
CA ILE A 83 -1.19 -7.91 -3.21
C ILE A 83 0.07 -8.70 -2.88
N TYR A 84 0.23 -9.15 -1.63
CA TYR A 84 1.39 -9.91 -1.17
C TYR A 84 1.60 -11.18 -2.01
N ASP A 85 0.55 -11.98 -2.23
CA ASP A 85 0.62 -13.24 -2.97
C ASP A 85 0.88 -13.07 -4.48
N SER A 86 0.51 -11.91 -5.05
CA SER A 86 0.64 -11.63 -6.48
C SER A 86 1.89 -10.82 -6.85
N ILE A 87 2.67 -10.34 -5.88
CA ILE A 87 3.73 -9.39 -6.14
C ILE A 87 4.97 -10.05 -6.75
N ASN A 88 5.48 -9.45 -7.82
CA ASN A 88 6.78 -9.80 -8.35
C ASN A 88 7.84 -8.94 -7.68
N LEU A 89 8.78 -9.59 -6.99
CA LEU A 89 9.91 -8.90 -6.36
C LEU A 89 10.79 -8.24 -7.42
N ILE A 90 11.24 -7.03 -7.13
CA ILE A 90 12.19 -6.29 -7.97
C ILE A 90 13.57 -6.24 -7.31
N SER A 91 14.61 -6.05 -8.12
CA SER A 91 15.94 -5.77 -7.60
C SER A 91 15.95 -4.44 -6.84
N GLU A 92 16.70 -4.39 -5.75
CA GLU A 92 16.84 -3.17 -4.96
C GLU A 92 17.44 -2.03 -5.80
N PRO A 93 16.83 -0.83 -5.78
CA PRO A 93 17.29 0.28 -6.58
C PRO A 93 18.65 0.78 -6.06
N LYS A 94 19.48 1.29 -6.97
CA LYS A 94 20.78 1.91 -6.63
C LYS A 94 20.62 3.34 -6.09
N VAL A 95 19.71 3.51 -5.14
CA VAL A 95 19.48 4.76 -4.40
C VAL A 95 19.61 4.47 -2.91
N PRO A 96 19.91 5.48 -2.06
CA PRO A 96 20.03 5.25 -0.63
C PRO A 96 18.76 4.64 -0.06
N PHE A 97 18.89 3.50 0.63
CA PHE A 97 17.77 2.86 1.32
C PHE A 97 17.07 3.88 2.25
N PRO A 98 15.74 3.80 2.46
CA PRO A 98 14.98 4.82 3.21
C PRO A 98 15.42 4.99 4.67
N GLN A 99 15.39 6.23 5.19
CA GLN A 99 15.56 6.55 6.64
C GLN A 99 14.40 7.39 7.19
N ALA A 100 13.21 7.22 6.61
CA ALA A 100 12.03 8.02 6.91
C ALA A 100 11.14 7.29 7.92
N ASP A 101 11.48 7.38 9.20
CA ASP A 101 10.79 6.62 10.27
C ASP A 101 9.35 7.09 10.55
N ASN A 102 8.92 8.22 9.98
CA ASN A 102 7.53 8.67 10.06
C ASN A 102 6.93 8.64 8.65
N PHE A 103 6.23 7.56 8.32
CA PHE A 103 5.66 7.37 6.99
C PHE A 103 4.50 8.36 6.72
N ASP A 104 3.73 8.74 7.73
CA ASP A 104 2.65 9.72 7.58
C ASP A 104 3.17 11.09 7.11
N ILE A 105 4.35 11.52 7.62
CA ILE A 105 5.00 12.74 7.13
C ILE A 105 5.42 12.58 5.66
N PHE A 106 5.93 11.41 5.27
CA PHE A 106 6.26 11.13 3.87
C PHE A 106 5.03 11.23 2.95
N LEU A 107 3.89 10.68 3.37
CA LEU A 107 2.63 10.78 2.62
C LEU A 107 2.12 12.22 2.53
N LYS A 108 2.16 12.97 3.65
CA LYS A 108 1.81 14.40 3.67
C LYS A 108 2.68 15.23 2.72
N ILE A 109 3.97 14.90 2.61
CA ILE A 109 4.87 15.53 1.64
C ILE A 109 4.39 15.29 0.22
N CYS A 110 4.12 14.03 -0.13
CA CYS A 110 3.70 13.67 -1.48
C CYS A 110 2.33 14.27 -1.83
N GLU A 111 1.39 14.26 -0.87
CA GLU A 111 0.07 14.89 -1.03
C GLU A 111 0.18 16.40 -1.22
N ASN A 112 1.06 17.08 -0.50
CA ASN A 112 1.30 18.50 -0.69
C ASN A 112 1.90 18.80 -2.07
N LEU A 113 2.87 17.99 -2.53
CA LEU A 113 3.46 18.13 -3.87
C LEU A 113 2.43 17.88 -4.97
N TYR A 114 1.47 16.99 -4.76
CA TYR A 114 0.34 16.78 -5.66
C TYR A 114 -0.57 18.02 -5.73
N LYS A 115 -1.00 18.52 -4.56
CA LYS A 115 -1.99 19.62 -4.46
C LYS A 115 -1.43 20.99 -4.83
N ASN A 116 -0.18 21.26 -4.44
CA ASN A 116 0.43 22.61 -4.51
C ASN A 116 1.61 22.69 -5.48
N GLY A 117 2.00 21.57 -6.09
CA GLY A 117 3.10 21.51 -7.04
C GLY A 117 4.49 21.44 -6.39
N PRO A 118 5.56 21.62 -7.19
CA PRO A 118 6.93 21.38 -6.76
C PRO A 118 7.42 22.32 -5.66
N LEU A 119 8.26 21.81 -4.74
CA LEU A 119 8.83 22.58 -3.64
C LEU A 119 10.36 22.65 -3.69
N THR A 120 10.89 23.85 -3.39
CA THR A 120 12.31 24.02 -3.09
C THR A 120 12.65 23.42 -1.73
N LYS A 121 13.93 23.12 -1.48
CA LYS A 121 14.39 22.64 -0.16
C LYS A 121 14.00 23.60 0.97
N ARG A 122 14.10 24.92 0.75
CA ARG A 122 13.74 25.93 1.76
C ARG A 122 12.28 25.80 2.18
N ASN A 123 11.37 25.79 1.20
CA ASN A 123 9.93 25.68 1.46
C ASN A 123 9.58 24.33 2.09
N PHE A 124 10.27 23.26 1.71
CA PHE A 124 10.06 21.93 2.30
C PHE A 124 10.32 21.92 3.82
N LEU A 125 11.42 22.53 4.27
CA LEU A 125 11.75 22.60 5.70
C LEU A 125 10.71 23.42 6.49
N GLU A 126 10.23 24.50 5.87
CA GLU A 126 9.24 25.41 6.45
C GLU A 126 7.84 24.75 6.54
N VAL A 127 7.32 24.23 5.42
CA VAL A 127 5.97 23.65 5.32
C VAL A 127 5.78 22.43 6.22
N PHE A 128 6.78 21.56 6.31
CA PHE A 128 6.67 20.32 7.09
C PHE A 128 7.29 20.42 8.49
N ALA A 129 7.82 21.59 8.86
CA ALA A 129 8.53 21.83 10.13
C ALA A 129 9.61 20.76 10.44
N ILE A 130 10.32 20.28 9.40
CA ILE A 130 11.36 19.25 9.54
C ILE A 130 12.76 19.85 9.52
N LYS A 131 13.72 19.12 10.11
CA LYS A 131 15.13 19.56 10.15
C LYS A 131 15.84 19.32 8.80
N PRO A 132 16.89 20.09 8.45
CA PRO A 132 17.66 19.91 7.21
C PRO A 132 18.15 18.48 6.95
N ARG A 133 18.44 17.72 8.01
CA ARG A 133 18.85 16.31 7.91
C ARG A 133 17.71 15.40 7.47
N GLN A 134 16.49 15.66 7.95
CA GLN A 134 15.30 14.87 7.64
C GLN A 134 14.84 15.06 6.19
N TYR A 135 15.07 16.25 5.61
CA TYR A 135 14.79 16.50 4.20
C TYR A 135 15.39 15.42 3.28
N ASN A 136 16.69 15.13 3.44
CA ASN A 136 17.33 14.11 2.60
C ASN A 136 16.74 12.72 2.81
N PHE A 137 16.26 12.40 4.02
CA PHE A 137 15.66 11.09 4.31
C PHE A 137 14.32 10.91 3.58
N TYR A 138 13.46 11.92 3.59
CA TYR A 138 12.17 11.86 2.89
C TYR A 138 12.32 11.91 1.38
N ILE A 139 13.27 12.70 0.86
CA ILE A 139 13.56 12.69 -0.59
C ILE A 139 14.07 11.32 -1.02
N SER A 140 15.01 10.72 -0.28
CA SER A 140 15.50 9.37 -0.60
C SER A 140 14.39 8.31 -0.52
N ALA A 141 13.46 8.42 0.44
CA ALA A 141 12.29 7.53 0.50
C ALA A 141 11.42 7.63 -0.75
N GLY A 142 11.15 8.84 -1.22
CA GLY A 142 10.37 9.06 -2.44
C GLY A 142 11.09 8.60 -3.71
N LEU A 143 12.41 8.76 -3.78
CA LEU A 143 13.22 8.21 -4.88
C LEU A 143 13.24 6.68 -4.84
N TYR A 144 13.33 6.09 -3.66
CA TYR A 144 13.33 4.64 -3.46
C TYR A 144 12.02 3.99 -3.94
N LEU A 145 10.88 4.59 -3.60
CA LEU A 145 9.56 4.13 -4.07
C LEU A 145 9.23 4.54 -5.52
N GLY A 146 10.05 5.39 -6.14
CA GLY A 146 9.80 5.94 -7.48
C GLY A 146 8.70 7.02 -7.53
N LEU A 147 8.27 7.54 -6.38
CA LEU A 147 7.20 8.54 -6.25
C LEU A 147 7.69 9.97 -6.46
N LEU A 148 8.98 10.25 -6.23
CA LEU A 148 9.56 11.57 -6.37
C LEU A 148 10.61 11.62 -7.49
N GLU A 149 10.72 12.79 -8.11
CA GLU A 149 11.82 13.16 -8.99
C GLU A 149 12.58 14.36 -8.39
N LYS A 150 13.90 14.25 -8.34
CA LYS A 150 14.78 15.33 -7.88
C LYS A 150 15.19 16.19 -9.06
N CYS A 151 14.88 17.49 -9.00
CA CYS A 151 15.37 18.49 -9.94
C CYS A 151 16.47 19.35 -9.26
N ASN A 152 17.17 20.17 -10.05
CA ASN A 152 18.32 20.94 -9.56
C ASN A 152 17.99 21.87 -8.37
N TYR A 153 16.78 22.45 -8.34
CA TYR A 153 16.40 23.47 -7.35
C TYR A 153 15.12 23.14 -6.58
N TYR A 154 14.41 22.09 -6.97
CA TYR A 154 13.14 21.69 -6.38
C TYR A 154 12.93 20.17 -6.51
N ASN A 155 11.96 19.64 -5.77
CA ASN A 155 11.48 18.26 -5.94
C ASN A 155 10.02 18.30 -6.36
N LYS A 156 9.62 17.29 -7.12
CA LYS A 156 8.25 17.10 -7.58
C LYS A 156 7.88 15.63 -7.48
N LEU A 157 6.59 15.33 -7.60
CA LEU A 157 6.16 13.96 -7.88
C LEU A 157 6.69 13.52 -9.25
N SER A 158 7.02 12.24 -9.36
CA SER A 158 7.20 11.58 -10.66
C SER A 158 5.85 11.40 -11.35
N ASN A 159 5.83 10.93 -12.60
CA ASN A 159 4.58 10.56 -13.27
C ASN A 159 3.78 9.51 -12.46
N LEU A 160 4.47 8.49 -11.93
CA LEU A 160 3.89 7.47 -11.06
C LEU A 160 3.35 8.10 -9.76
N GLY A 161 4.08 9.05 -9.18
CA GLY A 161 3.63 9.76 -7.99
C GLY A 161 2.36 10.56 -8.24
N VAL A 162 2.25 11.25 -9.38
CA VAL A 162 1.03 11.98 -9.77
C VAL A 162 -0.14 11.02 -9.96
N GLU A 163 0.07 9.90 -10.64
CA GLU A 163 -0.94 8.86 -10.85
C GLU A 163 -1.48 8.35 -9.51
N ILE A 164 -0.60 7.89 -8.61
CA ILE A 164 -1.00 7.34 -7.31
C ILE A 164 -1.69 8.38 -6.42
N PHE A 165 -1.18 9.62 -6.37
CA PHE A 165 -1.79 10.66 -5.54
C PHE A 165 -3.06 11.28 -6.13
N SER A 166 -3.43 10.91 -7.37
CA SER A 166 -4.72 11.26 -7.96
C SER A 166 -5.86 10.31 -7.60
N LEU A 167 -5.54 9.11 -7.09
CA LEU A 167 -6.51 8.12 -6.63
C LEU A 167 -7.21 8.56 -5.34
N ASP A 168 -8.32 7.91 -5.02
CA ASP A 168 -8.94 8.04 -3.70
C ASP A 168 -8.03 7.50 -2.59
N ASN A 169 -8.36 7.80 -1.32
CA ASN A 169 -7.48 7.45 -0.21
C ASN A 169 -7.20 5.95 -0.10
N ASP A 170 -8.20 5.11 -0.35
CA ASP A 170 -8.12 3.67 -0.13
C ASP A 170 -7.34 3.00 -1.26
N GLU A 171 -7.65 3.35 -2.51
CA GLU A 171 -6.91 2.89 -3.69
C GLU A 171 -5.44 3.33 -3.64
N ARG A 172 -5.19 4.59 -3.24
CA ARG A 172 -3.84 5.11 -3.06
C ARG A 172 -3.06 4.31 -2.02
N ASN A 173 -3.69 3.97 -0.89
CA ASN A 173 -3.03 3.20 0.16
C ASN A 173 -2.62 1.81 -0.36
N LEU A 174 -3.50 1.13 -1.09
CA LEU A 174 -3.21 -0.18 -1.69
C LEU A 174 -2.06 -0.11 -2.71
N GLU A 175 -2.01 0.92 -3.56
CA GLU A 175 -0.90 1.10 -4.49
C GLU A 175 0.43 1.44 -3.78
N ILE A 176 0.38 2.18 -2.68
CA ILE A 176 1.56 2.40 -1.84
C ILE A 176 2.03 1.10 -1.18
N VAL A 177 1.11 0.26 -0.69
CA VAL A 177 1.44 -1.08 -0.18
C VAL A 177 2.15 -1.90 -1.26
N ARG A 178 1.63 -1.92 -2.48
CA ARG A 178 2.28 -2.58 -3.63
C ARG A 178 3.67 -2.02 -3.91
N LEU A 179 3.85 -0.69 -3.87
CA LEU A 179 5.16 -0.08 -4.05
C LEU A 179 6.16 -0.46 -2.96
N ILE A 180 5.71 -0.67 -1.72
CA ILE A 180 6.57 -1.09 -0.61
C ILE A 180 6.91 -2.58 -0.72
N LEU A 181 5.91 -3.45 -0.87
CA LEU A 181 6.07 -4.90 -0.78
C LEU A 181 6.78 -5.53 -1.99
N LYS A 182 6.92 -4.83 -3.12
CA LYS A 182 7.75 -5.32 -4.24
C LYS A 182 9.25 -5.36 -3.90
N HIS A 183 9.66 -4.68 -2.83
CA HIS A 183 11.03 -4.69 -2.33
C HIS A 183 11.22 -5.82 -1.32
N LYS A 184 12.13 -6.75 -1.64
CA LYS A 184 12.39 -7.96 -0.83
C LYS A 184 12.56 -7.70 0.68
N PRO A 185 13.30 -6.66 1.13
CA PRO A 185 13.47 -6.40 2.55
C PRO A 185 12.14 -6.10 3.29
N PHE A 186 11.19 -5.48 2.61
CA PHE A 186 9.86 -5.20 3.17
C PHE A 186 8.94 -6.40 3.05
N TYR A 187 8.99 -7.11 1.91
CA TYR A 187 8.28 -8.36 1.69
C TYR A 187 8.58 -9.40 2.77
N ASP A 188 9.86 -9.69 3.01
CA ASP A 188 10.29 -10.69 4.00
C ASP A 188 9.86 -10.31 5.43
N VAL A 189 9.84 -9.02 5.76
CA VAL A 189 9.38 -8.55 7.08
C VAL A 189 7.85 -8.64 7.19
N PHE A 190 7.11 -8.33 6.13
CA PHE A 190 5.66 -8.49 6.11
C PHE A 190 5.26 -9.95 6.21
N GLU A 191 5.96 -10.85 5.52
CA GLU A 191 5.78 -12.31 5.67
C GLU A 191 5.96 -12.75 7.13
N GLU A 192 6.97 -12.23 7.81
CA GLU A 192 7.20 -12.51 9.23
C GLU A 192 6.08 -11.95 10.14
N CYS A 193 5.44 -10.85 9.76
CA CYS A 193 4.22 -10.38 10.42
C CYS A 193 3.09 -11.40 10.28
N LEU A 194 2.82 -11.86 9.05
CA LEU A 194 1.76 -12.83 8.75
C LEU A 194 1.94 -14.14 9.52
N LYS A 195 3.18 -14.64 9.61
CA LYS A 195 3.51 -15.89 10.33
C LYS A 195 3.31 -15.81 11.85
N LYS A 196 3.48 -14.62 12.43
CA LYS A 196 3.56 -14.43 13.90
C LYS A 196 2.44 -13.59 14.48
N ASP A 197 1.56 -13.09 13.62
CA ASP A 197 0.47 -12.17 13.95
C ASP A 197 0.93 -10.96 14.79
N LYS A 198 2.13 -10.44 14.48
CA LYS A 198 2.72 -9.29 15.17
C LYS A 198 3.85 -8.66 14.36
N ILE A 199 4.00 -7.35 14.50
CA ILE A 199 5.15 -6.61 13.94
C ILE A 199 6.46 -7.10 14.61
N PRO A 200 7.45 -7.59 13.85
CA PRO A 200 8.72 -8.04 14.40
C PRO A 200 9.49 -6.94 15.15
N SER A 201 10.35 -7.34 16.09
CA SER A 201 11.26 -6.43 16.78
C SER A 201 12.31 -5.85 15.82
N ALA A 202 12.86 -4.68 16.15
CA ALA A 202 13.92 -4.06 15.35
C ALA A 202 15.14 -4.98 15.15
N ASP A 203 15.48 -5.81 16.15
CA ASP A 203 16.56 -6.79 16.05
C ASP A 203 16.22 -7.97 15.12
N THR A 204 14.95 -8.37 15.06
CA THR A 204 14.52 -9.40 14.10
C THR A 204 14.57 -8.85 12.68
N ILE A 205 14.06 -7.63 12.49
CA ILE A 205 14.14 -6.93 11.20
C ILE A 205 15.59 -6.73 10.79
N PHE A 206 16.48 -6.32 11.72
CA PHE A 206 17.91 -6.21 11.45
C PHE A 206 18.52 -7.49 10.88
N ARG A 207 18.15 -8.66 11.41
CA ARG A 207 18.62 -9.95 10.88
C ARG A 207 18.10 -10.20 9.46
N ILE A 208 16.81 -9.98 9.22
CA ILE A 208 16.21 -10.08 7.87
C ILE A 208 16.92 -9.15 6.89
N LEU A 209 17.17 -7.89 7.28
CA LEU A 209 17.86 -6.93 6.44
C LEU A 209 19.32 -7.30 6.17
N LYS A 210 19.97 -8.02 7.09
CA LYS A 210 21.37 -8.45 6.93
C LYS A 210 21.52 -9.53 5.86
N ASP A 211 20.47 -10.33 5.67
CA ASP A 211 20.39 -11.35 4.63
C ASP A 211 20.02 -10.76 3.26
N ASN A 212 19.75 -9.45 3.18
CA ASN A 212 19.41 -8.72 1.96
C ASN A 212 20.59 -7.86 1.48
N GLU A 213 20.88 -7.85 0.17
CA GLU A 213 21.93 -7.03 -0.44
C GLU A 213 21.48 -5.56 -0.62
N LEU A 214 21.54 -4.77 0.47
CA LEU A 214 21.11 -3.37 0.45
C LEU A 214 22.19 -2.42 -0.11
N TYR A 215 21.79 -1.55 -1.04
CA TYR A 215 22.68 -0.60 -1.68
C TYR A 215 23.37 0.36 -0.68
N ASN A 216 24.70 0.37 -0.69
CA ASN A 216 25.57 1.25 0.12
C ASN A 216 25.30 1.17 1.65
N ILE A 217 24.95 -0.01 2.17
CA ILE A 217 24.86 -0.25 3.62
C ILE A 217 25.94 -1.24 4.06
N ASN A 218 27.02 -0.70 4.63
CA ASN A 218 28.18 -1.49 5.02
C ASN A 218 28.41 -1.54 6.55
N SER A 219 27.44 -1.08 7.36
CA SER A 219 27.60 -1.08 8.82
C SER A 219 26.33 -1.45 9.57
N ASP A 220 26.48 -2.28 10.60
CA ASP A 220 25.40 -2.72 11.48
C ASP A 220 24.67 -1.54 12.13
N VAL A 221 25.38 -0.47 12.49
CA VAL A 221 24.78 0.76 13.04
C VAL A 221 23.85 1.44 12.04
N THR A 222 24.17 1.38 10.75
CA THR A 222 23.29 1.91 9.69
C THR A 222 22.12 0.98 9.46
N LEU A 223 22.36 -0.34 9.43
CA LEU A 223 21.34 -1.34 9.24
C LEU A 223 20.29 -1.30 10.36
N LYS A 224 20.70 -1.17 11.63
CA LYS A 224 19.79 -1.00 12.78
C LYS A 224 18.87 0.20 12.64
N ARG A 225 19.37 1.33 12.12
CA ARG A 225 18.52 2.49 11.80
C ARG A 225 17.54 2.19 10.68
N ARG A 226 17.92 1.40 9.68
CA ARG A 226 17.03 0.98 8.59
C ARG A 226 15.95 0.02 9.07
N SER A 227 16.27 -0.83 10.03
CA SER A 227 15.29 -1.70 10.68
C SER A 227 14.15 -0.91 11.30
N GLN A 228 14.44 0.25 11.89
CA GLN A 228 13.42 1.13 12.43
C GLN A 228 12.52 1.71 11.34
N THR A 229 13.09 2.12 10.21
CA THR A 229 12.33 2.62 9.06
C THR A 229 11.42 1.53 8.50
N VAL A 230 11.95 0.32 8.26
CA VAL A 230 11.17 -0.82 7.76
C VAL A 230 10.05 -1.17 8.73
N ARG A 231 10.35 -1.24 10.04
CA ARG A 231 9.34 -1.47 11.08
C ARG A 231 8.23 -0.42 11.03
N SER A 232 8.57 0.84 10.84
CA SER A 232 7.60 1.94 10.77
C SER A 232 6.68 1.80 9.56
N TRP A 233 7.24 1.51 8.39
CA TRP A 233 6.46 1.38 7.15
C TRP A 233 5.57 0.16 7.18
N ILE A 234 6.09 -0.99 7.64
CA ILE A 234 5.27 -2.18 7.86
C ILE A 234 4.19 -1.89 8.90
N GLY A 235 4.51 -1.22 10.00
CA GLY A 235 3.50 -0.81 10.98
C GLY A 235 2.43 0.14 10.42
N TRP A 236 2.76 0.94 9.39
CA TRP A 236 1.76 1.72 8.66
C TRP A 236 0.83 0.83 7.82
N ILE A 237 1.37 -0.21 7.15
CA ILE A 237 0.56 -1.18 6.39
C ILE A 237 -0.41 -1.93 7.31
N ILE A 238 0.08 -2.42 8.45
CA ILE A 238 -0.73 -3.16 9.44
C ILE A 238 -1.92 -2.31 9.91
N LYS A 239 -1.69 -1.02 10.22
CA LYS A 239 -2.74 -0.07 10.63
C LYS A 239 -3.86 0.15 9.62
N LEU A 240 -3.69 -0.26 8.36
CA LEU A 240 -4.75 -0.13 7.36
C LEU A 240 -5.89 -1.14 7.58
N TYR A 241 -5.63 -2.21 8.34
CA TYR A 241 -6.59 -3.28 8.58
C TYR A 241 -6.66 -3.77 10.05
N ASP A 242 -5.83 -3.21 10.94
CA ASP A 242 -6.03 -3.31 12.39
C ASP A 242 -7.31 -2.57 12.83
#